data_AF-A0A527GHZ3-F1
#
_entry.id   AF-A0A527GHZ3-F1
#
_cell.length_a   1.000
_cell.length_b   1.000
_cell.length_c   1.000
_cell.angle_alpha   90.00
_cell.angle_beta   90.00
_cell.angle_gamma   90.00
#
_symmetry.space_group_name_H-M   'P 1'
#
loop_
_entity.id
_entity.type
_entity.pdbx_description
1 polymer ?
#
loop_
_entity_poly.entity_id
_entity_poly.type
_entity_poly.pdbx_seq_one_letter_code
_entity_poly.pdbx_strand_id
1 'polypeptide(L)'
;FAAAVVVIYLVLAAQFESFRDPLIIMMAVPLSIFGAIVPLNLGLGTLNIYTQVGLITLIGLITKHGILLVEFANQQREKHGMRRRDAIIASAKVRLRPILMTTAAMALGVVPLITSSGAGAAARYSMGLVIFTGILVGTLFTLFVVPMFYTFIASKDLPHLAEKPDPKLMPALPS
;
A
#
# COMPACT_ATOMS: atom_id res chain seq x y z
N PHE A 1 -11.65 10.03 -12.79
CA PHE A 1 -11.13 9.57 -11.48
C PHE A 1 -11.90 8.36 -10.94
N ALA A 2 -13.20 8.48 -10.63
CA ALA A 2 -13.99 7.37 -10.06
C ALA A 2 -13.94 6.07 -10.89
N ALA A 3 -14.03 6.16 -12.22
CA ALA A 3 -13.90 5.00 -13.10
C ALA A 3 -12.56 4.25 -12.93
N ALA A 4 -11.45 4.96 -12.72
CA ALA A 4 -10.15 4.33 -12.51
C ALA A 4 -10.11 3.53 -11.20
N VAL A 5 -10.71 4.05 -10.12
CA VAL A 5 -10.81 3.35 -8.83
C VAL A 5 -11.63 2.07 -8.98
N VAL A 6 -12.75 2.12 -9.70
CA VAL A 6 -13.59 0.95 -9.97
C VAL A 6 -12.82 -0.11 -10.77
N VAL A 7 -12.13 0.29 -11.84
CA VAL A 7 -11.34 -0.65 -12.66
C VAL A 7 -10.22 -1.28 -11.84
N ILE A 8 -9.49 -0.49 -11.03
CA ILE A 8 -8.45 -1.02 -10.15
C ILE A 8 -9.04 -2.05 -9.18
N TYR A 9 -10.18 -1.76 -8.54
CA TYR A 9 -10.84 -2.71 -7.65
C TYR A 9 -11.24 -4.01 -8.36
N LEU A 10 -11.82 -3.93 -9.56
CA LEU A 10 -12.22 -5.11 -10.32
C LEU A 10 -11.03 -5.97 -10.75
N VAL A 11 -9.95 -5.34 -11.20
CA VAL A 11 -8.70 -6.04 -11.57
C VAL A 11 -8.10 -6.74 -10.35
N LEU A 12 -8.08 -6.08 -9.19
CA LEU A 12 -7.64 -6.69 -7.94
C LEU A 12 -8.55 -7.85 -7.53
N ALA A 13 -9.87 -7.71 -7.67
CA ALA A 13 -10.81 -8.77 -7.33
C ALA A 13 -10.61 -10.02 -8.19
N ALA A 14 -10.33 -9.83 -9.48
CA ALA A 14 -9.92 -10.91 -10.36
C ALA A 14 -8.56 -11.50 -9.96
N GLN A 15 -7.58 -10.66 -9.61
CA GLN A 15 -6.24 -11.11 -9.21
C GLN A 15 -6.23 -11.97 -7.94
N PHE A 16 -7.01 -11.58 -6.93
CA PHE A 16 -7.08 -12.28 -5.65
C PHE A 16 -8.18 -13.35 -5.61
N GLU A 17 -8.92 -13.55 -6.70
CA GLU A 17 -10.14 -14.40 -6.74
C GLU A 17 -11.08 -14.14 -5.55
N SER A 18 -11.14 -12.88 -5.09
CA SER A 18 -11.76 -12.50 -3.81
C SER A 18 -12.19 -11.05 -3.85
N PHE A 19 -13.37 -10.75 -3.31
CA PHE A 19 -13.87 -9.38 -3.15
C PHE A 19 -13.42 -8.72 -1.84
N ARG A 20 -12.91 -9.50 -0.89
CA ARG A 20 -12.52 -9.03 0.46
C ARG A 20 -11.10 -8.46 0.48
N ASP A 21 -10.18 -9.15 -0.17
CA ASP A 21 -8.76 -8.78 -0.19
C ASP A 21 -8.52 -7.44 -0.92
N PRO A 22 -9.14 -7.18 -2.09
CA PRO A 22 -9.10 -5.87 -2.73
C PRO A 22 -9.69 -4.77 -1.85
N LEU A 23 -10.77 -5.06 -1.11
CA LEU A 23 -11.40 -4.08 -0.22
C LEU A 23 -10.40 -3.61 0.86
N ILE A 24 -9.67 -4.55 1.47
CA ILE A 24 -8.64 -4.27 2.48
C ILE A 24 -7.55 -3.36 1.89
N ILE A 25 -7.08 -3.66 0.67
CA ILE A 25 -6.05 -2.86 -0.01
C ILE A 25 -6.58 -1.45 -0.32
N MET A 26 -7.83 -1.35 -0.79
CA MET A 26 -8.47 -0.09 -1.14
C MET A 26 -8.68 0.83 0.06
N MET A 27 -8.72 0.34 1.30
CA MET A 27 -8.81 1.19 2.49
C MET A 27 -7.60 2.13 2.66
N ALA A 28 -6.44 1.76 2.15
CA ALA A 28 -5.25 2.61 2.21
C ALA A 28 -5.27 3.77 1.20
N VAL A 29 -6.06 3.66 0.13
CA VAL A 29 -6.09 4.63 -0.97
C VAL A 29 -6.70 5.98 -0.56
N PRO A 30 -7.86 6.06 0.12
CA PRO A 30 -8.39 7.33 0.61
C PRO A 30 -7.42 8.06 1.54
N LEU A 31 -6.68 7.31 2.37
CA LEU A 31 -5.70 7.88 3.31
C LEU A 31 -4.47 8.43 2.60
N SER A 32 -4.01 7.80 1.53
CA SER A 32 -2.90 8.34 0.72
C SER A 32 -3.32 9.58 -0.06
N ILE A 33 -4.54 9.59 -0.61
CA ILE A 33 -5.13 10.76 -1.27
C ILE A 33 -5.23 11.93 -0.28
N PHE A 34 -5.65 11.67 0.97
CA PHE A 34 -5.65 12.69 2.02
C PHE A 34 -4.26 13.30 2.20
N GLY A 35 -3.22 12.46 2.34
CA GLY A 35 -1.83 12.92 2.45
C GLY A 35 -1.35 13.76 1.27
N ALA A 36 -1.85 13.48 0.06
CA ALA A 36 -1.50 14.21 -1.15
C ALA A 36 -2.28 15.54 -1.32
N ILE A 37 -3.49 15.63 -0.76
CA ILE A 37 -4.33 16.83 -0.83
C ILE A 37 -3.95 17.86 0.23
N VAL A 38 -3.48 17.44 1.41
CA VAL A 38 -3.01 18.34 2.49
C VAL A 38 -2.10 19.48 1.98
N PRO A 39 -0.99 19.23 1.27
CA PRO A 39 -0.12 20.30 0.77
C PRO A 39 -0.80 21.21 -0.27
N LEU A 40 -1.73 20.68 -1.06
CA LEU A 40 -2.52 21.48 -2.01
C LEU A 40 -3.44 22.46 -1.26
N ASN A 41 -4.09 22.00 -0.19
CA ASN A 41 -4.92 22.85 0.65
C ASN A 41 -4.13 23.91 1.42
N LEU A 42 -2.84 23.68 1.67
CA LEU A 42 -1.93 24.67 2.26
C LEU A 42 -1.45 25.74 1.25
N GLY A 43 -1.94 25.70 0.01
CA GLY A 43 -1.61 26.67 -1.03
C GLY A 43 -0.33 26.36 -1.80
N LEU A 44 0.26 25.16 -1.62
CA LEU A 44 1.44 24.75 -2.40
C LEU A 44 1.09 24.41 -3.86
N GLY A 45 -0.19 24.19 -4.19
CA GLY A 45 -0.63 23.94 -5.56
C GLY A 45 -2.15 23.92 -5.69
N THR A 46 -2.64 23.72 -6.91
CA THR A 46 -4.08 23.71 -7.23
C THR A 46 -4.53 22.33 -7.71
N LEU A 47 -5.78 21.96 -7.47
CA LEU A 47 -6.39 20.79 -8.12
C LEU A 47 -6.62 21.06 -9.61
N ASN A 48 -5.82 20.38 -10.44
CA ASN A 48 -5.86 20.44 -11.90
C ASN A 48 -5.66 19.05 -12.53
N ILE A 49 -5.70 18.96 -13.86
CA ILE A 49 -5.51 17.69 -14.58
C ILE A 49 -4.17 16.99 -14.23
N TYR A 50 -3.09 17.73 -14.03
CA TYR A 50 -1.79 17.15 -13.67
C TYR A 50 -1.78 16.57 -12.26
N THR A 51 -2.43 17.24 -11.29
CA THR A 51 -2.63 16.66 -9.95
C THR A 51 -3.49 15.40 -10.01
N GLN A 52 -4.50 15.33 -10.87
CA GLN A 52 -5.34 14.13 -11.03
C GLN A 52 -4.55 12.95 -11.60
N VAL A 53 -3.68 13.20 -12.58
CA VAL A 53 -2.76 12.17 -13.10
C VAL A 53 -1.79 11.73 -12.00
N GLY A 54 -1.25 12.67 -11.22
CA GLY A 54 -0.42 12.37 -10.05
C GLY A 54 -1.14 11.51 -9.01
N LEU A 55 -2.42 11.81 -8.72
CA LEU A 55 -3.26 11.02 -7.82
C LEU A 55 -3.49 9.60 -8.36
N ILE A 56 -3.73 9.43 -9.67
CA ILE A 56 -3.90 8.10 -10.27
C ILE A 56 -2.61 7.27 -10.13
N THR A 57 -1.46 7.87 -10.41
CA THR A 57 -0.15 7.23 -10.20
C THR A 57 0.05 6.86 -8.74
N LEU A 58 -0.29 7.75 -7.81
CA LEU A 58 -0.22 7.51 -6.37
C LEU A 58 -1.09 6.31 -5.95
N ILE A 59 -2.30 6.19 -6.48
CA ILE A 59 -3.18 5.04 -6.20
C ILE A 59 -2.45 3.75 -6.58
N GLY A 60 -1.85 3.68 -7.78
CA GLY A 60 -1.13 2.49 -8.21
C GLY A 60 0.06 2.14 -7.31
N LEU A 61 0.84 3.14 -6.89
CA LEU A 61 1.99 2.96 -6.00
C LEU A 61 1.58 2.43 -4.62
N ILE A 62 0.54 3.02 -4.04
CA ILE A 62 0.02 2.62 -2.72
C ILE A 62 -0.64 1.24 -2.79
N THR A 63 -1.42 1.00 -3.84
CA THR A 63 -2.06 -0.30 -4.10
C THR A 63 -0.99 -1.37 -4.21
N LYS A 64 0.14 -1.14 -4.90
CA LYS A 64 1.26 -2.11 -4.98
C LYS A 64 1.78 -2.52 -3.59
N HIS A 65 1.92 -1.58 -2.66
CA HIS A 65 2.35 -1.92 -1.29
C HIS A 65 1.30 -2.78 -0.58
N GLY A 66 0.01 -2.43 -0.71
CA GLY A 66 -1.09 -3.22 -0.16
C GLY A 66 -1.21 -4.62 -0.74
N ILE A 67 -1.10 -4.77 -2.07
CA ILE A 67 -1.08 -6.05 -2.78
C ILE A 67 0.00 -6.95 -2.17
N LEU A 68 1.25 -6.47 -2.10
CA LEU A 68 2.37 -7.28 -1.62
C LEU A 68 2.24 -7.71 -0.15
N LEU A 69 1.60 -6.89 0.69
CA LEU A 69 1.29 -7.20 2.08
C LEU A 69 0.25 -8.31 2.19
N VAL A 70 -0.88 -8.14 1.49
CA VAL A 70 -2.02 -9.08 1.53
C VAL A 70 -1.68 -10.40 0.86
N GLU A 71 -1.05 -10.36 -0.32
CA GLU A 71 -0.61 -11.55 -1.06
C GLU A 71 0.37 -12.38 -0.23
N PHE A 72 1.40 -11.77 0.35
CA PHE A 72 2.37 -12.52 1.15
C PHE A 72 1.74 -13.03 2.45
N ALA A 73 0.78 -12.31 3.04
CA ALA A 73 0.02 -12.83 4.18
C ALA A 73 -0.83 -14.04 3.79
N ASN A 74 -1.53 -14.00 2.66
CA ASN A 74 -2.29 -15.14 2.14
C ASN A 74 -1.38 -16.34 1.86
N GLN A 75 -0.22 -16.12 1.24
CA GLN A 75 0.78 -17.18 1.03
C GLN A 75 1.27 -17.81 2.35
N GLN A 76 1.45 -17.02 3.41
CA GLN A 76 1.83 -17.54 4.73
C GLN A 76 0.72 -18.40 5.35
N ARG A 77 -0.55 -18.05 5.12
CA ARG A 77 -1.69 -18.84 5.58
C ARG A 77 -1.83 -20.15 4.81
N GLU A 78 -1.65 -20.10 3.49
CA GLU A 78 -1.75 -21.27 2.62
C GLU A 78 -0.59 -22.27 2.83
N LYS A 79 0.64 -21.77 2.92
CA LYS A 79 1.84 -22.63 3.02
C LYS A 79 2.13 -23.11 4.43
N HIS A 80 1.85 -22.28 5.45
CA HIS A 80 2.26 -22.55 6.82
C HIS A 80 1.08 -22.65 7.80
N GLY A 81 -0.16 -22.57 7.31
CA GLY A 81 -1.34 -22.67 8.17
C GLY A 81 -1.44 -21.56 9.21
N MET A 82 -0.77 -20.43 9.00
CA MET A 82 -0.76 -19.34 9.99
C MET A 82 -2.17 -18.75 10.18
N ARG A 83 -2.45 -18.31 11.42
CA ARG A 83 -3.64 -17.48 11.70
C ARG A 83 -3.49 -16.14 11.01
N ARG A 84 -4.61 -15.48 10.65
CA ARG A 84 -4.52 -14.22 9.85
C ARG A 84 -3.66 -13.15 10.51
N ARG A 85 -3.71 -13.03 11.85
CA ARG A 85 -2.91 -12.05 12.61
C ARG A 85 -1.41 -12.32 12.49
N ASP A 86 -1.01 -13.57 12.67
CA ASP A 86 0.40 -13.94 12.63
C ASP A 86 0.95 -13.82 11.19
N ALA A 87 0.14 -14.22 10.21
CA ALA A 87 0.48 -14.12 8.79
C ALA A 87 0.70 -12.67 8.33
N ILE A 88 -0.17 -11.74 8.72
CA ILE A 88 -0.03 -10.34 8.30
C ILE A 88 1.11 -9.63 9.02
N ILE A 89 1.39 -9.98 10.28
CA ILE A 89 2.55 -9.47 11.00
C ILE A 89 3.84 -10.00 10.37
N ALA A 90 3.90 -11.29 10.03
CA ALA A 90 5.04 -11.87 9.32
C ALA A 90 5.25 -11.21 7.96
N SER A 91 4.17 -11.01 7.19
CA SER A 91 4.20 -10.27 5.93
C SER A 91 4.72 -8.85 6.09
N ALA A 92 4.18 -8.08 7.04
CA ALA A 92 4.62 -6.72 7.31
C ALA A 92 6.11 -6.64 7.64
N LYS A 93 6.63 -7.55 8.47
CA LYS A 93 8.06 -7.60 8.82
C LYS A 93 8.97 -7.81 7.61
N VAL A 94 8.62 -8.74 6.72
CA VAL A 94 9.42 -9.05 5.52
C VAL A 94 9.31 -7.93 4.48
N ARG A 95 8.13 -7.31 4.36
CA ARG A 95 7.86 -6.29 3.35
C ARG A 95 8.26 -4.87 3.76
N LEU A 96 8.45 -4.60 5.05
CA LEU A 96 8.79 -3.27 5.56
C LEU A 96 10.02 -2.67 4.84
N ARG A 97 11.13 -3.42 4.79
CA ARG A 97 12.38 -2.95 4.14
C ARG A 97 12.16 -2.67 2.63
N PRO A 98 11.60 -3.60 1.83
CA PRO A 98 11.25 -3.32 0.42
C PRO A 98 10.30 -2.12 0.21
N ILE A 99 9.26 -1.98 1.04
CA ILE A 99 8.29 -0.89 0.93
C ILE A 99 8.97 0.46 1.19
N LEU A 100 9.80 0.55 2.23
CA LEU A 100 10.56 1.77 2.52
C LEU A 100 11.57 2.08 1.44
N MET A 101 12.28 1.07 0.90
CA MET A 101 13.24 1.25 -0.20
C MET A 101 12.56 1.84 -1.44
N THR A 102 11.42 1.28 -1.85
CA THR A 102 10.68 1.76 -3.03
C THR A 102 10.06 3.13 -2.79
N THR A 103 9.56 3.40 -1.58
CA THR A 103 9.06 4.73 -1.19
C THR A 103 10.16 5.78 -1.26
N ALA A 104 11.33 5.49 -0.70
CA ALA A 104 12.48 6.40 -0.74
C ALA A 104 12.95 6.62 -2.19
N ALA A 105 13.08 5.56 -2.98
CA ALA A 105 13.47 5.66 -4.38
C ALA A 105 12.50 6.52 -5.20
N MET A 106 11.19 6.32 -5.02
CA MET A 106 10.18 7.12 -5.72
C MET A 106 10.17 8.56 -5.22
N ALA A 107 10.22 8.79 -3.91
CA ALA A 107 10.26 10.12 -3.32
C ALA A 107 11.45 10.93 -3.86
N LEU A 108 12.65 10.34 -3.85
CA LEU A 108 13.84 10.96 -4.44
C LEU A 108 13.73 11.11 -5.96
N GLY A 109 13.15 10.13 -6.65
CA GLY A 109 12.95 10.16 -8.10
C GLY A 109 12.02 11.26 -8.58
N VAL A 110 11.08 11.72 -7.75
CA VAL A 110 10.19 12.84 -8.08
C VAL A 110 10.72 14.20 -7.62
N VAL A 111 11.80 14.27 -6.83
CA VAL A 111 12.41 15.55 -6.42
C VAL A 111 12.72 16.46 -7.63
N PRO A 112 13.33 15.96 -8.72
CA PRO A 112 13.61 16.80 -9.89
C PRO A 112 12.36 17.40 -10.54
N LEU A 113 11.18 16.75 -10.43
CA LEU A 113 9.93 17.30 -10.96
C LEU A 113 9.49 18.52 -10.15
N ILE A 114 9.68 18.48 -8.84
CA ILE A 114 9.32 19.55 -7.90
C ILE A 114 10.31 20.73 -8.02
N THR A 115 11.58 20.46 -8.30
CA THR A 115 12.60 21.52 -8.47
C THR A 115 12.78 21.96 -9.92
N SER A 116 11.97 21.44 -10.87
CA SER A 116 12.13 21.76 -12.29
C SER A 116 11.75 23.20 -12.62
N SER A 117 12.49 23.80 -13.55
CA SER A 117 12.23 25.14 -14.10
C SER A 117 12.02 25.08 -15.62
N GLY A 118 11.46 26.15 -16.19
CA GLY A 118 11.22 26.27 -17.63
C GLY A 118 9.80 25.89 -18.07
N ALA A 119 9.63 25.63 -19.37
CA ALA A 119 8.33 25.36 -19.98
C ALA A 119 7.65 24.12 -19.36
N GLY A 120 6.40 24.29 -18.90
CA GLY A 120 5.63 23.23 -18.26
C GLY A 120 6.05 22.90 -16.82
N ALA A 121 6.91 23.70 -16.19
CA ALA A 121 7.35 23.48 -14.80
C ALA A 121 6.18 23.40 -13.81
N ALA A 122 5.17 24.29 -13.93
CA ALA A 122 3.99 24.28 -13.06
C ALA A 122 3.20 22.95 -13.12
N ALA A 123 3.13 22.33 -14.29
CA ALA A 123 2.47 21.04 -14.48
C ALA A 123 3.23 19.90 -13.80
N ARG A 124 4.56 19.84 -14.01
CA ARG A 124 5.45 18.83 -13.39
C ARG A 124 5.50 18.99 -11.88
N TYR A 125 5.57 20.24 -11.41
CA TYR A 125 5.51 20.58 -10.00
C TYR A 125 4.23 20.05 -9.35
N SER A 126 3.07 20.36 -9.94
CA SER A 126 1.76 19.92 -9.42
C SER A 126 1.67 18.40 -9.31
N MET A 127 2.14 17.67 -10.32
CA MET A 127 2.17 16.21 -10.33
C MET A 127 3.18 15.65 -9.32
N GLY A 128 4.39 16.19 -9.29
CA GLY A 128 5.47 15.75 -8.41
C GLY A 128 5.14 15.96 -6.93
N LEU A 129 4.55 17.10 -6.58
CA LEU A 129 4.12 17.43 -5.22
C LEU A 129 3.14 16.39 -4.66
N VAL A 130 2.12 16.04 -5.45
CA VAL A 130 1.08 15.05 -5.08
C VAL A 130 1.69 13.67 -4.88
N ILE A 131 2.58 13.24 -5.79
CA ILE A 131 3.22 11.93 -5.68
C ILE A 131 4.15 11.88 -4.47
N PHE A 132 4.97 12.91 -4.26
CA PHE A 132 5.96 12.95 -3.18
C PHE A 132 5.31 12.92 -1.80
N THR A 133 4.36 13.81 -1.57
CA THR A 133 3.67 13.90 -0.28
C THR A 133 2.74 12.72 -0.06
N GLY A 134 2.01 12.32 -1.10
CA GLY A 134 1.10 11.19 -1.09
C GLY A 134 1.79 9.88 -0.78
N ILE A 135 2.98 9.61 -1.35
CA ILE A 135 3.67 8.35 -1.11
C ILE A 135 4.30 8.30 0.29
N LEU A 136 4.84 9.40 0.80
CA LEU A 136 5.41 9.45 2.14
C LEU A 136 4.33 9.19 3.21
N VAL A 137 3.22 9.92 3.12
CA VAL A 137 2.11 9.78 4.07
C VAL A 137 1.34 8.48 3.83
N GLY A 138 1.08 8.15 2.56
CA GLY A 138 0.34 6.96 2.17
C GLY A 138 1.06 5.67 2.53
N THR A 139 2.39 5.59 2.37
CA THR A 139 3.15 4.40 2.78
C THR A 139 3.09 4.20 4.29
N LEU A 140 3.20 5.28 5.08
CA LEU A 140 3.06 5.22 6.52
C LEU A 140 1.69 4.65 6.89
N PHE A 141 0.61 5.20 6.35
CA PHE A 141 -0.73 4.67 6.61
C PHE A 141 -0.90 3.24 6.12
N THR A 142 -0.39 2.89 4.95
CA THR A 142 -0.51 1.53 4.38
C THR A 142 0.07 0.49 5.32
N LEU A 143 1.25 0.75 5.89
CA LEU A 143 1.93 -0.18 6.81
C LEU A 143 1.17 -0.45 8.11
N PHE A 144 0.27 0.45 8.53
CA PHE A 144 -0.54 0.26 9.74
C PHE A 144 -1.97 -0.18 9.42
N VAL A 145 -2.58 0.45 8.43
CA VAL A 145 -4.00 0.33 8.07
C VAL A 145 -4.26 -1.00 7.37
N VAL A 146 -3.42 -1.41 6.41
CA VAL A 146 -3.61 -2.68 5.71
C VAL A 146 -3.52 -3.86 6.68
N PRO A 147 -2.51 -3.95 7.59
CA PRO A 147 -2.50 -5.00 8.59
C PRO A 147 -3.70 -4.99 9.51
N MET A 148 -4.11 -3.82 10.00
CA MET A 148 -5.29 -3.68 10.85
C MET A 148 -6.53 -4.27 10.16
N PHE A 149 -6.89 -3.75 8.97
CA PHE A 149 -8.08 -4.17 8.24
C PHE A 149 -8.02 -5.64 7.80
N TYR A 150 -6.84 -6.15 7.46
CA TYR A 150 -6.67 -7.56 7.14
C TYR A 150 -7.08 -8.47 8.32
N THR A 151 -6.70 -8.12 9.55
CA THR A 151 -7.08 -8.93 10.71
C THR A 151 -8.59 -8.97 10.95
N PHE A 152 -9.31 -7.90 10.62
CA PHE A 152 -10.77 -7.82 10.76
C PHE A 152 -11.53 -8.47 9.61
N ILE A 153 -11.10 -8.25 8.36
CA ILE A 153 -11.91 -8.52 7.15
C ILE A 153 -11.52 -9.82 6.42
N ALA A 154 -10.31 -10.36 6.61
CA ALA A 154 -9.86 -11.57 5.93
C ALA A 154 -10.81 -12.78 6.17
N SER A 155 -10.67 -13.89 5.45
CA SER A 155 -11.52 -15.10 5.59
C SER A 155 -11.19 -15.94 6.84
N LYS A 156 -12.20 -16.52 7.53
CA LYS A 156 -12.08 -17.17 8.90
C LYS A 156 -10.89 -18.13 8.97
N ASP A 157 -10.21 -18.15 10.12
CA ASP A 157 -9.17 -19.14 10.39
C ASP A 157 -9.80 -20.53 10.19
N LEU A 158 -9.11 -21.42 9.47
CA LEU A 158 -9.56 -22.80 9.30
C LEU A 158 -9.55 -23.50 10.68
N PRO A 159 -10.61 -24.22 11.07
CA PRO A 159 -10.74 -24.81 12.42
C PRO A 159 -9.62 -25.77 12.85
N HIS A 160 -8.80 -26.28 11.92
CA HIS A 160 -7.86 -27.37 12.15
C HIS A 160 -6.43 -26.94 12.55
N LEU A 161 -6.17 -25.65 12.75
CA LEU A 161 -4.83 -25.10 13.04
C LEU A 161 -4.76 -24.32 14.37
N ALA A 162 -5.75 -24.55 15.25
CA ALA A 162 -5.71 -24.09 16.64
C ALA A 162 -4.77 -24.93 17.52
N GLU A 163 -4.00 -25.84 16.94
CA GLU A 163 -2.92 -26.52 17.64
C GLU A 163 -1.69 -25.61 17.62
N LYS A 164 -1.18 -25.31 18.81
CA LYS A 164 -0.04 -24.42 19.04
C LYS A 164 1.13 -24.79 18.10
N PRO A 165 1.94 -23.82 17.65
CA PRO A 165 3.13 -24.12 16.85
C PRO A 165 3.95 -25.20 17.56
N ASP A 166 4.19 -26.33 16.88
CA ASP A 166 5.01 -27.42 17.44
C ASP A 166 6.41 -26.85 17.75
N PRO A 167 6.85 -26.84 19.03
CA PRO A 167 8.17 -26.35 19.42
C PRO A 167 9.33 -27.00 18.66
N LYS A 168 9.10 -28.16 18.02
CA LYS A 168 10.10 -28.92 17.25
C LYS A 168 10.37 -28.36 15.85
N LEU A 169 9.51 -27.48 15.32
CA LEU A 169 9.67 -26.86 14.00
C LEU A 169 10.37 -25.49 14.06
N MET A 170 10.77 -25.03 15.24
CA MET A 170 11.58 -23.82 15.39
C MET A 170 13.05 -24.16 15.08
N PRO A 171 13.68 -23.56 14.05
CA PRO A 171 15.11 -23.72 13.86
C PRO A 171 15.84 -23.17 15.09
N ALA A 172 16.69 -24.01 15.70
CA ALA A 172 17.44 -23.68 16.89
C ALA A 172 18.26 -22.40 16.64
N LEU A 173 18.04 -21.38 17.49
CA LEU A 173 18.89 -20.20 17.53
C LEU A 173 20.28 -20.65 18.04
N PRO A 174 21.37 -20.40 17.31
CA PRO A 174 22.70 -20.66 17.83
C PRO A 174 22.97 -19.76 19.05
N SER A 175 23.49 -20.39 20.10
CA SER A 175 23.87 -19.81 21.40
C SER A 175 25.01 -18.80 21.31
#